data_AF-X0YXZ3-F1
#
_entry.id   AF-X0YXZ3-F1
#
_cell.length_a   1.000
_cell.length_b   1.000
_cell.length_c   1.000
_cell.angle_alpha   90.00
_cell.angle_beta   90.00
_cell.angle_gamma   90.00
#
_symmetry.space_group_name_H-M   'P 1'
#
loop_
_entity.id
_entity.type
_entity.pdbx_description
1 polymer ?
#
loop_
_entity_poly.entity_id
_entity_poly.type
_entity_poly.pdbx_seq_one_letter_code
_entity_poly.pdbx_strand_id
1 'polypeptide(L)'
;AHSTTDSALAWAQVAANPPWFMWVHYQDPHGPYEPPDASTAYDEKGGTRLPVLENDHSGLGGIPSYQALPGLFTREAYERRYADEIRYLDSHLKRLVEGLDALGDPPAVLLTADHGEAFGDDGYYFAHGHSVALDQIRVPLLWRPAEPGAPAVERTAVSLLDIAPTLLQVAGLEAPEAWPGRPLPVSG
;
A
#
# COMPACT_ATOMS: atom_id res chain seq x y z
N ALA A 1 -5.72 -2.59 9.70
CA ALA A 1 -5.96 -3.78 8.86
C ALA A 1 -7.08 -4.70 9.36
N HIS A 2 -7.02 -5.24 10.59
CA HIS A 2 -8.00 -6.23 11.10
C HIS A 2 -9.49 -5.86 10.90
N SER A 3 -9.93 -4.72 11.42
CA SER A 3 -11.34 -4.29 11.35
C SER A 3 -11.80 -4.01 9.91
N THR A 4 -10.91 -3.47 9.08
CA THR A 4 -11.13 -3.25 7.65
C THR A 4 -11.40 -4.58 6.94
N THR A 5 -10.58 -5.60 7.20
CA THR A 5 -10.74 -6.94 6.62
C THR A 5 -12.05 -7.59 7.06
N ASP A 6 -12.38 -7.52 8.35
CA ASP A 6 -13.63 -8.08 8.88
C ASP A 6 -14.85 -7.42 8.23
N SER A 7 -14.82 -6.09 8.10
CA SER A 7 -15.91 -5.34 7.47
C SER A 7 -16.06 -5.69 5.99
N ALA A 8 -14.95 -5.81 5.25
CA ALA A 8 -14.96 -6.19 3.85
C ALA A 8 -15.53 -7.61 3.64
N LEU A 9 -15.10 -8.58 4.45
CA LEU A 9 -15.59 -9.96 4.37
C LEU A 9 -17.07 -10.07 4.79
N ALA A 10 -17.48 -9.36 5.84
CA ALA A 10 -18.88 -9.32 6.25
C ALA A 10 -19.78 -8.72 5.15
N TRP A 11 -19.32 -7.65 4.50
CA TRP A 11 -20.02 -7.06 3.36
C TRP A 11 -20.09 -8.04 2.18
N ALA A 12 -18.98 -8.69 1.83
CA ALA A 12 -18.93 -9.62 0.70
C ALA A 12 -19.86 -10.83 0.88
N GLN A 13 -20.09 -11.28 2.11
CA GLN A 13 -21.03 -12.37 2.41
C GLN A 13 -22.50 -12.00 2.17
N VAL A 14 -22.87 -10.72 2.35
CA VAL A 14 -24.26 -10.24 2.20
C VAL A 14 -24.52 -9.53 0.88
N ALA A 15 -23.45 -9.22 0.12
CA ALA A 15 -23.56 -8.67 -1.22
C ALA A 15 -24.27 -9.68 -2.13
N ALA A 16 -25.58 -9.49 -2.34
CA ALA A 16 -26.38 -10.32 -3.21
C ALA A 16 -26.23 -9.88 -4.68
N ASN A 17 -26.14 -10.86 -5.59
CA ASN A 17 -26.16 -10.72 -7.05
C ASN A 17 -24.98 -9.93 -7.66
N PRO A 18 -23.91 -10.59 -8.17
CA PRO A 18 -22.91 -9.93 -9.01
C PRO A 18 -23.53 -9.33 -10.29
N PRO A 19 -22.90 -8.31 -10.92
CA PRO A 19 -21.58 -7.77 -10.58
C PRO A 19 -21.63 -6.76 -9.43
N TRP A 20 -20.56 -6.73 -8.63
CA TRP A 20 -20.36 -5.76 -7.57
C TRP A 20 -18.95 -5.18 -7.67
N PHE A 21 -18.76 -4.01 -7.06
CA PHE A 21 -17.45 -3.37 -6.90
C PHE A 21 -17.22 -3.10 -5.42
N MET A 22 -16.04 -3.47 -4.92
CA MET A 22 -15.65 -3.24 -3.53
C MET A 22 -14.31 -2.51 -3.50
N TRP A 23 -14.28 -1.36 -2.83
CA TRP A 23 -13.07 -0.64 -2.53
C TRP A 23 -12.71 -0.83 -1.06
N VAL A 24 -11.54 -1.44 -0.82
CA VAL A 24 -11.02 -1.67 0.53
C VAL A 24 -9.78 -0.81 0.70
N HIS A 25 -9.84 0.13 1.65
CA HIS A 25 -8.73 1.03 1.95
C HIS A 25 -8.09 0.64 3.28
N TYR A 26 -6.85 0.18 3.21
CA TYR A 26 -6.02 -0.11 4.38
C TYR A 26 -5.21 1.12 4.74
N GLN A 27 -5.06 1.39 6.04
CA GLN A 27 -4.19 2.45 6.50
C GLN A 27 -2.74 1.96 6.65
N ASP A 28 -2.54 0.70 7.03
CA ASP A 28 -1.20 0.12 7.18
C ASP A 28 -0.56 -0.16 5.79
N PRO A 29 0.77 -0.06 5.62
CA PRO A 29 1.70 0.54 6.57
C PRO A 29 1.63 2.08 6.57
N HIS A 30 1.63 2.71 7.75
CA HIS A 30 1.60 4.18 7.87
C HIS A 30 2.18 4.67 9.20
N GLY A 31 2.84 5.84 9.16
CA GLY A 31 3.45 6.43 10.35
C GLY A 31 2.43 6.99 11.36
N PRO A 32 2.75 7.04 12.67
CA PRO A 32 3.89 6.39 13.31
C PRO A 32 3.73 4.86 13.30
N TYR A 33 4.78 4.14 12.91
CA TYR A 33 4.72 2.70 12.66
C TYR A 33 4.65 1.89 13.97
N GLU A 34 3.45 1.49 14.35
CA GLU A 34 3.12 0.82 15.62
C GLU A 34 2.26 -0.43 15.37
N PRO A 35 2.81 -1.48 14.74
CA PRO A 35 2.05 -2.71 14.53
C PRO A 35 1.65 -3.34 15.88
N PRO A 36 0.50 -4.04 15.98
CA PRO A 36 0.00 -4.56 17.26
C PRO A 36 0.97 -5.47 18.03
N ASP A 37 1.82 -6.19 17.31
CA ASP A 37 2.83 -7.11 17.88
C ASP A 37 4.26 -6.53 17.82
N ALA A 38 4.40 -5.20 17.71
CA ALA A 38 5.71 -4.55 17.70
C ALA A 38 6.48 -4.87 19.00
N SER A 39 7.64 -5.52 18.86
CA SER A 39 8.51 -5.80 20.00
C SER A 39 8.98 -4.51 20.65
N THR A 40 8.66 -4.22 21.91
CA THR A 40 9.20 -3.02 22.59
C THR A 40 10.72 -3.05 22.78
N ALA A 41 11.34 -4.22 22.65
CA ALA A 41 12.79 -4.40 22.68
C ALA A 41 13.39 -4.17 21.27
N TYR A 42 13.51 -2.92 20.84
CA TYR A 42 14.42 -2.58 19.76
C TYR A 42 15.75 -2.17 20.41
N ASP A 43 16.71 -3.09 20.39
CA ASP A 43 18.09 -2.79 20.79
C ASP A 43 18.59 -1.74 19.78
N GLU A 44 18.80 -0.49 20.21
CA GLU A 44 19.31 0.64 19.41
C GLU A 44 20.77 0.41 18.90
N LYS A 45 21.19 -0.83 18.73
CA LYS A 45 22.56 -1.19 18.41
C LYS A 45 22.85 -0.97 16.94
N GLY A 46 23.20 0.27 16.63
CA GLY A 46 23.74 0.69 15.33
C GLY A 46 22.86 1.72 14.63
N GLY A 47 23.46 2.43 13.67
CA GLY A 47 22.79 3.46 12.87
C GLY A 47 23.14 4.88 13.30
N THR A 48 22.97 5.81 12.37
CA THR A 48 23.11 7.25 12.64
C THR A 48 21.86 7.75 13.35
N ARG A 49 22.03 8.42 14.49
CA ARG A 49 20.93 9.05 15.21
C ARG A 49 20.41 10.25 14.43
N LEU A 50 19.13 10.23 14.08
CA LEU A 50 18.41 11.32 13.44
C LEU A 50 17.82 12.25 14.51
N PRO A 51 17.83 13.59 14.28
CA PRO A 51 17.13 14.52 15.14
C PRO A 51 15.61 14.39 14.96
N VAL A 52 14.86 14.71 16.01
CA VAL A 52 13.40 14.92 15.90
C VAL A 52 13.15 16.38 15.49
N LEU A 53 12.28 16.56 14.51
CA LEU A 53 11.92 17.84 13.92
C LEU A 53 10.59 18.34 14.50
N GLU A 54 10.64 19.28 15.42
CA GLU A 54 9.44 19.78 16.14
C GLU A 54 8.49 20.58 15.25
N ASN A 55 9.03 21.45 14.39
CA ASN A 55 8.28 22.42 13.58
C ASN A 55 8.48 22.22 12.06
N ASP A 56 9.01 21.07 11.67
CA ASP A 56 9.22 20.72 10.27
C ASP A 56 8.64 19.33 10.01
N HIS A 57 7.61 19.30 9.17
CA HIS A 57 6.87 18.08 8.80
C HIS A 57 7.38 17.46 7.51
N SER A 58 8.38 18.06 6.86
CA SER A 58 8.90 17.61 5.56
C SER A 58 9.70 16.31 5.66
N GLY A 59 10.26 16.02 6.82
CA GLY A 59 11.20 14.90 7.02
C GLY A 59 12.62 15.20 6.52
N LEU A 60 12.91 16.42 6.08
CA LEU A 60 14.26 16.77 5.60
C LEU A 60 15.27 16.79 6.76
N GLY A 61 16.20 15.84 6.74
CA GLY A 61 17.30 15.73 7.68
C GLY A 61 16.94 15.15 9.06
N GLY A 62 15.70 14.67 9.27
CA GLY A 62 15.30 14.14 10.56
C GLY A 62 13.88 13.58 10.60
N ILE A 63 13.49 13.06 11.77
CA ILE A 63 12.20 12.44 12.04
C ILE A 63 11.16 13.54 12.29
N PRO A 64 10.08 13.68 11.49
CA PRO A 64 8.99 14.58 11.83
C PRO A 64 8.39 14.24 13.20
N SER A 65 8.11 15.24 14.04
CA SER A 65 7.62 15.02 15.42
C SER A 65 6.34 14.16 15.50
N TYR A 66 5.46 14.24 14.51
CA TYR A 66 4.23 13.41 14.44
C TYR A 66 4.51 11.93 14.10
N GLN A 67 5.71 11.60 13.61
CA GLN A 67 6.19 10.25 13.35
C GLN A 67 7.12 9.74 14.48
N ALA A 68 7.47 10.59 15.44
CA ALA A 68 8.45 10.27 16.47
C ALA A 68 7.94 9.19 17.43
N LEU A 69 8.71 8.12 17.60
CA LEU A 69 8.42 7.03 18.51
C LEU A 69 9.42 7.03 19.69
N PRO A 70 8.96 6.84 20.93
CA PRO A 70 9.85 6.84 22.09
C PRO A 70 10.95 5.79 21.97
N GLY A 71 12.21 6.21 22.10
CA GLY A 71 13.37 5.30 22.03
C GLY A 71 13.73 4.84 20.62
N LEU A 72 13.16 5.44 19.57
CA LEU A 72 13.54 5.16 18.19
C LEU A 72 14.10 6.43 17.55
N PHE A 73 15.36 6.35 17.11
CA PHE A 73 16.05 7.51 16.55
C PHE A 73 16.89 7.18 15.32
N THR A 74 16.84 5.95 14.81
CA THR A 74 17.64 5.53 13.66
C THR A 74 16.74 5.10 12.52
N ARG A 75 17.23 5.30 11.29
CA ARG A 75 16.58 4.83 10.06
C ARG A 75 16.20 3.35 10.16
N GLU A 76 17.14 2.52 10.59
CA GLU A 76 17.01 1.07 10.63
C GLU A 76 15.93 0.62 11.62
N ALA A 77 15.75 1.36 12.73
CA ALA A 77 14.68 1.09 13.68
C ALA A 77 13.30 1.33 13.04
N TYR A 78 13.15 2.43 12.32
CA TYR A 78 11.91 2.77 11.60
C TYR A 78 11.65 1.84 10.41
N GLU A 79 12.65 1.50 9.60
CA GLU A 79 12.53 0.51 8.51
C GLU A 79 12.01 -0.82 9.04
N ARG A 80 12.49 -1.23 10.23
CA ARG A 80 12.02 -2.47 10.85
C ARG A 80 10.56 -2.37 11.31
N ARG A 81 10.15 -1.25 11.90
CA ARG A 81 8.74 -1.01 12.25
C ARG A 81 7.84 -1.03 11.01
N TYR A 82 8.25 -0.36 9.94
CA TYR A 82 7.55 -0.37 8.67
C TYR A 82 7.42 -1.78 8.10
N ALA A 83 8.49 -2.58 8.14
CA ALA A 83 8.45 -3.98 7.72
C ALA A 83 7.53 -4.84 8.59
N ASP A 84 7.44 -4.56 9.90
CA ASP A 84 6.52 -5.24 10.81
C ASP A 84 5.05 -4.88 10.48
N GLU A 85 4.75 -3.63 10.11
CA GLU A 85 3.42 -3.25 9.61
C GLU A 85 3.07 -3.91 8.28
N ILE A 86 4.03 -4.03 7.36
CA ILE A 86 3.83 -4.77 6.11
C ILE A 86 3.46 -6.23 6.41
N ARG A 87 4.17 -6.90 7.32
CA ARG A 87 3.86 -8.29 7.71
C ARG A 87 2.47 -8.40 8.33
N TYR A 88 2.09 -7.44 9.15
CA TYR A 88 0.76 -7.39 9.73
C TYR A 88 -0.31 -7.24 8.64
N LEU A 89 -0.16 -6.27 7.73
CA LEU A 89 -1.06 -6.08 6.59
C LEU A 89 -1.14 -7.31 5.70
N ASP A 90 -0.01 -7.93 5.35
CA ASP A 90 0.07 -9.12 4.50
C ASP A 90 -0.79 -10.26 5.05
N SER A 91 -0.75 -10.48 6.37
CA SER A 91 -1.60 -11.49 7.03
C SER A 91 -3.11 -11.24 6.86
N HIS A 92 -3.52 -9.96 6.79
CA HIS A 92 -4.91 -9.55 6.60
C HIS A 92 -5.32 -9.51 5.13
N LEU A 93 -4.40 -9.18 4.22
CA LEU A 93 -4.61 -9.33 2.78
C LEU A 93 -4.83 -10.80 2.41
N LYS A 94 -4.04 -11.71 3.00
CA LYS A 94 -4.25 -13.16 2.86
C LYS A 94 -5.68 -13.55 3.29
N ARG A 95 -6.12 -13.12 4.47
CA ARG A 95 -7.49 -13.38 4.96
C ARG A 95 -8.55 -12.84 4.01
N LEU A 96 -8.39 -11.62 3.50
CA LEU A 96 -9.32 -11.01 2.56
C LEU A 96 -9.41 -11.83 1.26
N VAL A 97 -8.28 -12.15 0.65
CA VAL A 97 -8.21 -12.89 -0.61
C VAL A 97 -8.79 -14.30 -0.46
N GLU A 98 -8.38 -15.04 0.58
CA GLU A 98 -8.92 -16.38 0.85
C GLU A 98 -10.42 -16.37 1.13
N GLY A 99 -10.92 -15.34 1.84
CA GLY A 99 -12.34 -15.19 2.13
C GLY A 99 -13.17 -14.83 0.90
N LEU A 100 -12.63 -14.03 -0.03
CA LEU A 100 -13.27 -13.75 -1.31
C LEU A 100 -13.28 -14.98 -2.23
N ASP A 101 -12.21 -15.77 -2.24
CA ASP A 101 -12.12 -16.99 -3.03
C ASP A 101 -13.11 -18.07 -2.56
N ALA A 102 -13.44 -18.08 -1.26
CA ALA A 102 -14.43 -18.98 -0.68
C ALA A 102 -15.88 -18.70 -1.10
N LEU A 103 -16.16 -17.58 -1.80
CA LEU A 103 -17.50 -17.26 -2.32
C LEU A 103 -17.91 -18.10 -3.55
N GLY A 104 -16.98 -18.84 -4.16
CA GLY A 104 -17.23 -19.79 -5.24
C GLY A 104 -16.96 -19.25 -6.66
N ASP A 105 -17.22 -17.96 -6.89
CA ASP A 105 -16.79 -17.24 -8.11
C ASP A 105 -15.84 -16.10 -7.70
N PRO A 106 -14.51 -16.33 -7.69
CA PRO A 106 -13.56 -15.39 -7.15
C PRO A 106 -13.54 -14.10 -7.99
N PRO A 107 -13.61 -12.92 -7.35
CA PRO A 107 -13.61 -11.65 -8.05
C PRO A 107 -12.23 -11.33 -8.64
N ALA A 108 -12.21 -10.43 -9.61
CA ALA A 108 -10.99 -9.70 -9.94
C ALA A 108 -10.53 -8.88 -8.72
N VAL A 109 -9.22 -8.84 -8.46
CA VAL A 109 -8.60 -8.09 -7.37
C VAL A 109 -7.42 -7.28 -7.91
N LEU A 110 -7.46 -5.97 -7.70
CA LEU A 110 -6.32 -5.07 -7.84
C LEU A 110 -5.82 -4.68 -6.47
N LEU A 111 -4.51 -4.72 -6.26
CA LEU A 111 -3.86 -4.17 -5.08
C LEU A 111 -2.82 -3.14 -5.50
N THR A 112 -2.84 -1.98 -4.85
CA THR A 112 -1.83 -0.93 -5.00
C THR A 112 -1.64 -0.17 -3.70
N ALA A 113 -0.61 0.67 -3.65
CA ALA A 113 -0.53 1.80 -2.72
C ALA A 113 -0.78 3.12 -3.45
N ASP A 114 -1.09 4.18 -2.72
CA ASP A 114 -1.27 5.54 -3.22
C ASP A 114 0.06 6.29 -3.39
N HIS A 115 1.03 6.01 -2.53
CA HIS A 115 2.42 6.46 -2.64
C HIS A 115 3.40 5.49 -1.95
N GLY A 116 4.69 5.74 -2.12
CA GLY A 116 5.77 5.11 -1.37
C GLY A 116 6.16 5.91 -0.13
N GLU A 117 7.35 5.68 0.41
CA GLU A 117 7.80 6.27 1.67
C GLU A 117 9.32 6.48 1.66
N ALA A 118 9.78 7.64 2.12
CA ALA A 118 11.21 7.94 2.17
C ALA A 118 11.86 7.40 3.46
N PHE A 119 13.01 6.75 3.31
CA PHE A 119 13.83 6.25 4.43
C PHE A 119 15.23 6.88 4.47
N GLY A 120 15.35 8.12 3.99
CA GLY A 120 16.59 8.89 3.93
C GLY A 120 17.02 9.26 2.52
N ASP A 121 16.30 8.79 1.51
CA ASP A 121 16.49 9.15 0.11
C ASP A 121 16.37 10.68 -0.06
N ASP A 122 17.35 11.27 -0.73
CA ASP A 122 17.54 12.74 -0.84
C ASP A 122 17.52 13.50 0.50
N GLY A 123 17.77 12.80 1.61
CA GLY A 123 17.74 13.35 2.95
C GLY A 123 16.35 13.44 3.59
N TYR A 124 15.30 12.93 2.95
CA TYR A 124 13.95 12.88 3.50
C TYR A 124 13.71 11.59 4.28
N TYR A 125 13.15 11.70 5.49
CA TYR A 125 12.91 10.57 6.38
C TYR A 125 11.46 10.54 6.84
N PHE A 126 10.83 9.37 6.67
CA PHE A 126 9.48 9.04 7.17
C PHE A 126 8.46 10.12 6.76
N ALA A 127 8.52 10.50 5.48
CA ALA A 127 7.68 11.50 4.87
C ALA A 127 7.61 11.29 3.35
N HIS A 128 6.57 11.83 2.75
CA HIS A 128 6.29 11.78 1.31
C HIS A 128 5.63 13.08 0.85
N GLY A 129 5.55 13.29 -0.47
CA GLY A 129 4.93 14.49 -1.07
C GLY A 129 5.86 15.68 -1.28
N HIS A 130 7.15 15.52 -0.99
CA HIS A 130 8.18 16.55 -1.18
C HIS A 130 9.15 16.25 -2.33
N SER A 131 9.05 15.06 -2.92
CA SER A 131 9.88 14.62 -4.04
C SER A 131 9.07 13.76 -5.02
N VAL A 132 9.58 13.62 -6.24
CA VAL A 132 9.12 12.64 -7.24
C VAL A 132 10.14 11.49 -7.39
N ALA A 133 11.00 11.32 -6.39
CA ALA A 133 11.94 10.22 -6.31
C ALA A 133 11.22 8.87 -6.19
N LEU A 134 11.89 7.81 -6.65
CA LEU A 134 11.25 6.50 -6.84
C LEU A 134 10.78 5.87 -5.53
N ASP A 135 11.43 6.17 -4.40
CA ASP A 135 10.98 5.78 -3.06
C ASP A 135 9.59 6.33 -2.72
N GLN A 136 9.19 7.48 -3.28
CA GLN A 136 7.87 8.08 -3.03
C GLN A 136 6.83 7.78 -4.11
N ILE A 137 7.22 7.56 -5.37
CA ILE A 137 6.25 7.38 -6.47
C ILE A 137 6.13 5.95 -6.97
N ARG A 138 7.07 5.06 -6.64
CA ARG A 138 7.04 3.66 -7.09
C ARG A 138 6.30 2.81 -6.07
N VAL A 139 5.09 2.42 -6.44
CA VAL A 139 4.19 1.62 -5.60
C VAL A 139 4.05 0.19 -6.12
N PRO A 140 3.71 -0.79 -5.27
CA PRO A 140 3.29 -2.10 -5.74
C PRO A 140 2.02 -1.98 -6.57
N LEU A 141 1.89 -2.78 -7.63
CA LEU A 141 0.66 -2.95 -8.40
C LEU A 141 0.51 -4.43 -8.74
N LEU A 142 -0.48 -5.08 -8.15
CA LEU A 142 -0.80 -6.50 -8.38
C LEU A 142 -2.23 -6.60 -8.90
N TRP A 143 -2.47 -7.48 -9.86
CA TRP A 143 -3.77 -7.65 -10.50
C TRP A 143 -4.08 -9.11 -10.77
N ARG A 144 -5.32 -9.53 -10.46
CA ARG A 144 -5.91 -10.82 -10.89
C ARG A 144 -7.37 -10.64 -11.32
N PRO A 145 -7.90 -11.45 -12.26
CA PRO A 145 -7.12 -12.17 -13.25
C PRO A 145 -6.57 -11.15 -14.26
N ALA A 146 -5.25 -11.09 -14.44
CA ALA A 146 -4.76 -10.70 -15.76
C ALA A 146 -5.31 -11.74 -16.77
N GLU A 147 -5.48 -11.39 -18.04
CA GLU A 147 -5.93 -12.30 -19.11
C GLU A 147 -5.44 -13.76 -18.91
N PRO A 148 -6.22 -14.78 -19.30
CA PRO A 148 -5.92 -16.18 -18.97
C PRO A 148 -4.46 -16.55 -19.23
N GLY A 149 -3.68 -16.81 -18.17
CA GLY A 149 -2.24 -17.01 -18.27
C GLY A 149 -1.55 -17.34 -16.95
N ALA A 150 -0.25 -17.63 -17.02
CA ALA A 150 0.61 -17.76 -15.85
C ALA A 150 0.90 -16.38 -15.25
N PRO A 151 1.31 -16.28 -13.95
CA PRO A 151 1.79 -15.02 -13.40
C PRO A 151 2.86 -14.41 -14.29
N ALA A 152 2.58 -13.20 -14.80
CA ALA A 152 3.48 -12.44 -15.65
C ALA A 152 3.99 -11.21 -14.90
N VAL A 153 5.20 -10.76 -15.24
CA VAL A 153 5.76 -9.51 -14.73
C VAL A 153 5.83 -8.52 -15.88
N GLU A 154 4.94 -7.53 -15.88
CA GLU A 154 5.04 -6.38 -16.76
C GLU A 154 6.08 -5.39 -16.21
N ARG A 155 6.97 -4.90 -17.07
CA ARG A 155 8.05 -3.96 -16.71
C ARG A 155 7.82 -2.56 -17.28
N THR A 156 6.81 -2.40 -18.13
CA THR A 156 6.35 -1.13 -18.65
C THR A 156 5.91 -0.24 -17.49
N ALA A 157 6.39 1.00 -17.48
CA ALA A 157 5.95 1.98 -16.51
C ALA A 157 4.46 2.31 -16.74
N VAL A 158 3.69 2.28 -15.65
CA VAL A 158 2.26 2.58 -15.61
C VAL A 158 1.98 3.61 -14.52
N SER A 159 0.78 4.17 -14.49
CA SER A 159 0.35 5.19 -13.54
C SER A 159 -0.85 4.72 -12.71
N LEU A 160 -1.00 5.25 -11.49
CA LEU A 160 -2.23 5.08 -10.71
C LEU A 160 -3.47 5.61 -11.46
N LEU A 161 -3.28 6.55 -12.39
CA LEU A 161 -4.34 7.07 -13.26
C LEU A 161 -4.90 5.98 -14.21
N ASP A 162 -4.15 4.92 -14.47
CA ASP A 162 -4.53 3.81 -15.35
C ASP A 162 -5.48 2.83 -14.67
N ILE A 163 -5.59 2.85 -13.33
CA ILE A 163 -6.42 1.93 -12.56
C ILE A 163 -7.91 2.10 -12.88
N ALA A 164 -8.44 3.32 -12.82
CA ALA A 164 -9.87 3.55 -13.03
C ALA A 164 -10.33 3.18 -14.46
N PRO A 165 -9.62 3.57 -15.54
CA PRO A 165 -9.90 3.07 -16.89
C PRO A 165 -9.84 1.54 -17.00
N THR A 166 -8.88 0.89 -16.33
CA THR A 166 -8.76 -0.58 -16.31
C THR A 166 -9.98 -1.24 -15.69
N LEU A 167 -10.43 -0.76 -14.52
CA LEU A 167 -11.59 -1.30 -13.83
C LEU A 167 -12.88 -1.12 -14.65
N LEU A 168 -13.04 0.01 -15.34
CA LEU A 168 -14.16 0.22 -16.25
C LEU A 168 -14.13 -0.74 -17.44
N GLN A 169 -12.96 -0.93 -18.06
CA GLN A 169 -12.81 -1.89 -19.16
C GLN A 169 -13.17 -3.33 -18.72
N VAL A 170 -12.73 -3.75 -17.54
CA VAL A 170 -13.06 -5.07 -16.97
C VAL A 170 -14.56 -5.21 -16.70
N ALA A 171 -15.23 -4.12 -16.32
CA ALA A 171 -16.68 -4.07 -16.16
C ALA A 171 -17.46 -3.96 -17.49
N GLY A 172 -16.78 -3.93 -18.64
CA GLY A 172 -17.41 -3.72 -19.96
C GLY A 172 -17.96 -2.30 -20.15
N LEU A 173 -17.42 -1.33 -19.41
CA LEU A 173 -17.80 0.09 -19.46
C LEU A 173 -16.72 0.91 -20.17
N GLU A 174 -17.14 2.00 -20.82
CA GLU A 174 -16.22 2.96 -21.43
C GLU A 174 -15.71 3.96 -20.41
N ALA A 175 -14.40 4.19 -20.40
CA ALA A 175 -13.79 5.26 -19.62
C ALA A 175 -14.09 6.62 -20.27
N PRO A 176 -14.43 7.67 -19.48
CA PRO A 176 -14.59 9.01 -20.03
C PRO A 176 -13.34 9.49 -20.76
N GLU A 177 -13.51 10.06 -21.97
CA GLU A 177 -12.39 10.56 -22.79
C GLU A 177 -11.53 11.62 -22.08
N ALA A 178 -12.12 12.36 -21.13
CA ALA A 178 -11.42 13.36 -20.34
C ALA A 178 -10.43 12.78 -19.32
N TRP A 179 -10.45 11.46 -19.06
CA TRP A 179 -9.52 10.84 -18.12
C TRP A 179 -8.15 10.64 -18.78
N PRO A 180 -7.05 11.05 -18.13
CA PRO A 180 -5.72 10.99 -18.72
C PRO A 180 -5.10 9.58 -18.75
N GLY A 181 -5.58 8.68 -17.89
CA GLY A 181 -5.09 7.31 -17.79
C GLY A 181 -5.61 6.42 -18.92
N ARG A 182 -4.96 5.26 -19.10
CA ARG A 182 -5.32 4.26 -20.10
C ARG A 182 -5.47 2.91 -19.43
N PRO A 183 -6.27 1.98 -19.97
CA PRO A 183 -6.31 0.63 -19.43
C PRO A 183 -4.91 0.02 -19.41
N LEU A 184 -4.58 -0.64 -18.30
CA LEU A 184 -3.30 -1.32 -18.09
C LEU A 184 -3.09 -2.36 -19.20
N PRO A 185 -1.84 -2.58 -19.64
CA PRO A 185 -1.55 -3.63 -20.60
C PRO A 185 -1.97 -4.97 -20.02
N VAL A 186 -2.85 -5.66 -20.75
CA VAL A 186 -3.32 -7.01 -20.40
C VAL A 186 -2.49 -8.10 -21.07
N SER A 187 -1.41 -7.73 -21.78
CA SER A 187 -0.61 -8.63 -22.60
C SER A 187 0.89 -8.53 -22.28
N GLY A 188 1.47 -9.67 -21.89
CA GLY A 188 2.90 -9.96 -21.90
C GLY A 188 3.12 -11.44 -22.17
#